data_AF-E8R391-F1
#
_entry.id   AF-E8R391-F1
#
_cell.length_a   1.000
_cell.length_b   1.000
_cell.length_c   1.000
_cell.angle_alpha   90.00
_cell.angle_beta   90.00
_cell.angle_gamma   90.00
#
_symmetry.space_group_name_H-M   'P 1'
#
loop_
_entity.id
_entity.type
_entity.pdbx_description
1 polymer ?
#
loop_
_entity_poly.entity_id
_entity_poly.type
_entity_poly.pdbx_seq_one_letter_code
_entity_poly.pdbx_strand_id
1 'polypeptide(L)'
;MTQPGNELTSIFELAVEEAYVLLRDTFGVTDLPPLEAIENEDWGRDSLLRRLWELSDAQLAQAGLTRESSPPSDPHGSSHR
;
A
#
# COMPACT_ATOMS: atom_id res chain seq x y z
N MET A 1 -17.71 -15.72 13.74
CA MET A 1 -17.93 -14.66 12.74
C MET A 1 -16.62 -14.55 11.97
N THR A 2 -16.41 -15.41 10.98
CA THR A 2 -15.18 -15.42 10.17
C THR A 2 -15.25 -14.22 9.23
N GLN A 3 -14.43 -13.20 9.47
CA GLN A 3 -14.18 -12.16 8.48
C GLN A 3 -13.60 -12.84 7.24
N PRO A 4 -14.16 -12.61 6.03
CA PRO A 4 -13.47 -13.02 4.80
C PRO A 4 -12.14 -12.27 4.76
N GLY A 5 -11.09 -12.94 4.26
CA GLY A 5 -9.75 -12.38 4.19
C GLY A 5 -9.78 -10.95 3.65
N ASN A 6 -9.46 -9.99 4.52
CA ASN A 6 -9.19 -8.64 4.08
C ASN A 6 -7.80 -8.73 3.47
N GLU A 7 -7.72 -9.12 2.20
CA GLU A 7 -6.48 -9.20 1.43
C GLU A 7 -5.94 -7.78 1.30
N LEU A 8 -5.22 -7.33 2.34
CA LEU A 8 -4.59 -6.02 2.34
C LEU A 8 -3.54 -6.02 1.23
N THR A 9 -3.60 -5.01 0.36
CA THR A 9 -2.62 -4.86 -0.72
C THR A 9 -1.32 -4.33 -0.14
N SER A 10 -0.18 -4.92 -0.52
CA SER A 10 1.09 -4.41 -0.04
C SER A 10 1.37 -3.04 -0.66
N ILE A 11 1.85 -2.07 0.14
CA ILE A 11 2.23 -0.75 -0.38
C ILE A 11 3.31 -0.84 -1.47
N PHE A 12 4.10 -1.91 -1.47
CA PHE A 12 5.12 -2.18 -2.48
C PHE A 12 4.54 -2.57 -3.84
N GLU A 13 3.31 -3.07 -3.87
CA GLU A 13 2.60 -3.51 -5.08
C GLU A 13 1.83 -2.38 -5.75
N LEU A 14 1.70 -1.23 -5.09
CA LEU A 14 1.00 -0.06 -5.63
C LEU A 14 1.76 0.55 -6.82
N ALA A 15 0.98 0.94 -7.83
CA ALA A 15 1.46 1.83 -8.88
C ALA A 15 1.71 3.24 -8.33
N VAL A 16 2.52 4.03 -9.05
CA VAL A 16 2.86 5.41 -8.66
C VAL A 16 1.61 6.28 -8.56
N GLU A 17 0.75 6.26 -9.57
CA GLU A 17 -0.51 6.99 -9.59
C GLU A 17 -1.42 6.59 -8.41
N GLU A 18 -1.59 5.28 -8.17
CA GLU A 18 -2.40 4.76 -7.08
C GLU A 18 -1.89 5.25 -5.70
N ALA A 19 -0.60 5.10 -5.43
CA ALA A 19 0.01 5.57 -4.20
C ALA A 19 -0.12 7.10 -4.03
N TYR A 20 0.01 7.85 -5.13
CA TYR A 20 -0.18 9.30 -5.14
C TYR A 20 -1.60 9.72 -4.77
N VAL A 21 -2.60 9.10 -5.41
CA VAL A 21 -4.02 9.38 -5.15
C VAL A 21 -4.39 9.01 -3.72
N LEU A 22 -3.93 7.86 -3.22
CA LEU A 22 -4.16 7.44 -1.83
C LEU A 22 -3.56 8.45 -0.84
N LEU A 23 -2.30 8.85 -1.02
CA LEU A 23 -1.65 9.83 -0.16
C LEU A 23 -2.40 11.17 -0.17
N ARG A 24 -2.80 11.66 -1.35
CA ARG A 24 -3.48 12.95 -1.49
C ARG A 24 -4.92 12.93 -0.97
N ASP A 25 -5.72 11.98 -1.45
CA ASP A 25 -7.18 11.95 -1.29
C ASP A 25 -7.61 11.23 -0.01
N THR A 26 -6.97 10.10 0.31
CA THR A 26 -7.31 9.30 1.50
C THR A 26 -6.57 9.77 2.75
N PHE A 27 -5.27 10.04 2.63
CA PHE A 27 -4.44 10.44 3.79
C PHE A 27 -4.26 11.96 3.93
N GLY A 28 -4.76 12.75 2.98
CA GLY A 28 -4.74 14.22 3.05
C GLY A 28 -3.34 14.83 2.94
N VAL A 29 -2.37 14.14 2.34
CA VAL A 29 -1.01 14.64 2.14
C VAL A 29 -1.02 15.65 1.00
N THR A 30 -0.88 16.93 1.35
CA THR A 30 -0.89 18.04 0.38
C THR A 30 0.51 18.43 -0.11
N ASP A 31 1.56 18.00 0.59
CA ASP A 31 2.96 18.22 0.23
C ASP A 31 3.45 17.10 -0.70
N LEU A 32 2.88 17.04 -1.90
CA LEU A 32 3.30 16.13 -2.96
C LEU A 32 3.62 16.94 -4.23
N PRO A 33 4.75 16.65 -4.91
CA PRO A 33 5.03 17.19 -6.23
C PRO A 33 3.95 16.78 -7.25
N PRO A 34 3.85 17.44 -8.42
CA PRO A 34 2.92 17.01 -9.47
C PRO A 34 3.17 15.55 -9.87
N LEU A 35 2.09 14.79 -10.12
CA LEU A 35 2.17 13.37 -10.51
C LEU A 35 3.11 13.16 -11.70
N GLU A 36 3.06 14.05 -12.70
CA GLU A 36 3.95 13.99 -13.87
C GLU A 36 5.44 14.02 -13.49
N ALA A 37 5.84 14.83 -12.50
CA ALA A 37 7.23 14.86 -12.04
C ALA A 37 7.61 13.54 -11.34
N ILE A 38 6.69 13.00 -10.55
CA ILE A 38 6.88 11.75 -9.81
C ILE A 38 6.99 10.55 -10.77
N GLU A 39 6.19 10.50 -11.84
CA GLU A 39 6.22 9.40 -12.82
C GLU A 39 7.46 9.45 -13.71
N ASN A 40 7.95 10.64 -14.03
CA ASN A 40 9.09 10.81 -14.94
C ASN A 40 10.45 10.72 -14.25
N GLU A 41 10.51 10.89 -12.92
CA GLU A 41 11.77 10.91 -12.18
C GLU A 41 11.95 9.65 -11.32
N ASP A 42 13.17 9.09 -11.32
CA ASP A 42 13.51 7.86 -10.59
C ASP A 42 13.26 7.92 -9.06
N TRP A 43 13.14 9.12 -8.49
CA TRP A 43 12.86 9.32 -7.06
C TRP A 43 11.38 9.25 -6.69
N GLY A 44 10.46 9.32 -7.66
CA GLY A 44 9.03 9.51 -7.40
C GLY A 44 8.41 8.38 -6.59
N ARG A 45 8.56 7.14 -7.07
CA ARG A 45 8.02 5.95 -6.39
C ARG A 45 8.59 5.79 -4.97
N ASP A 46 9.90 5.96 -4.81
CA ASP A 46 10.57 5.82 -3.51
C ASP A 46 10.06 6.87 -2.51
N SER A 47 9.88 8.12 -2.97
CA SER A 47 9.32 9.21 -2.17
C SER A 47 7.90 8.89 -1.68
N LEU A 48 7.02 8.38 -2.56
CA LEU A 48 5.66 7.98 -2.18
C LEU A 48 5.66 6.81 -1.18
N LEU A 49 6.48 5.79 -1.41
CA LEU A 49 6.63 4.65 -0.51
C LEU A 49 7.11 5.08 0.87
N ARG A 50 8.08 5.99 0.94
CA ARG A 50 8.57 6.54 2.21
C ARG A 50 7.46 7.23 3.00
N ARG A 51 6.60 8.02 2.33
CA ARG A 51 5.46 8.68 2.99
C ARG A 51 4.42 7.67 3.48
N LEU A 52 4.11 6.64 2.69
CA LEU A 52 3.25 5.54 3.12
C LEU A 52 3.85 4.77 4.32
N TRP A 53 5.18 4.63 4.37
CA TRP A 53 5.88 3.97 5.47
C TRP A 53 5.73 4.73 6.80
N GLU A 54 5.62 6.05 6.76
CA GLU A 54 5.43 6.90 7.94
C GLU A 54 4.01 6.84 8.54
N LEU A 55 3.01 6.32 7.80
CA LEU A 55 1.63 6.17 8.27
C LEU A 55 1.50 5.03 9.29
N SER A 56 0.52 5.07 10.20
CA SER A 56 0.31 3.95 11.13
C SER A 56 -0.33 2.73 10.44
N ASP A 57 -0.11 1.50 10.93
CA ASP A 57 -0.75 0.28 10.40
C ASP A 57 -2.27 0.39 10.37
N ALA A 58 -2.87 1.02 11.39
CA ALA A 58 -4.30 1.27 11.43
C ALA A 58 -4.77 2.24 10.32
N GLN A 59 -3.94 3.17 9.87
CA GLN A 59 -4.27 4.06 8.76
C GLN A 59 -4.16 3.31 7.43
N LEU A 60 -3.09 2.54 7.24
CA LEU A 60 -2.90 1.70 6.07
C LEU A 60 -4.06 0.70 5.93
N ALA A 61 -4.40 -0.01 7.01
CA ALA A 61 -5.49 -0.98 7.01
C ALA A 61 -6.86 -0.37 6.70
N GLN A 62 -7.11 0.89 7.10
CA GLN A 62 -8.33 1.61 6.72
C GLN A 62 -8.44 1.88 5.21
N ALA A 63 -7.29 2.01 4.54
CA ALA A 63 -7.21 2.12 3.08
C ALA A 63 -7.09 0.75 2.39
N GLY A 64 -7.20 -0.36 3.12
CA GLY A 64 -6.99 -1.70 2.56
C GLY A 64 -5.53 -2.02 2.24
N LEU A 65 -4.58 -1.31 2.85
CA LEU A 65 -3.14 -1.45 2.61
C LEU A 65 -2.43 -2.12 3.77
N THR A 66 -1.28 -2.73 3.47
CA THR A 66 -0.33 -3.25 4.47
C THR A 66 1.11 -2.99 4.03
N ARG A 67 2.04 -2.99 4.99
CA ARG A 67 3.48 -3.03 4.70
C ARG A 67 3.99 -4.43 4.44
N GLU A 68 3.23 -5.43 4.87
CA GLU A 68 3.61 -6.81 4.68
C GLU A 68 3.41 -7.16 3.22
N SER A 69 4.45 -7.67 2.57
CA SER A 69 4.28 -8.44 1.34
C SER A 69 3.75 -9.80 1.79
N SER A 70 2.47 -9.90 2.17
CA SER A 70 1.92 -11.20 2.54
C SER A 70 2.04 -12.10 1.31
N PRO A 71 2.66 -13.29 1.41
CA PRO A 71 2.43 -14.29 0.38
C PRO A 71 0.90 -14.53 0.32
N PRO A 72 0.36 -14.90 -0.86
CA PRO A 72 -1.04 -15.30 -0.93
C PRO A 72 -1.24 -16.34 0.17
N SER A 73 -2.19 -16.08 1.07
CA SER A 73 -2.54 -17.01 2.13
C SER A 73 -3.05 -18.27 1.44
N ASP A 74 -2.17 -19.23 1.15
CA ASP A 74 -2.56 -20.53 0.65
C ASP A 74 -3.44 -21.17 1.72
N PRO A 75 -4.75 -21.37 1.51
CA PRO A 75 -5.60 -21.95 2.52
C PRO A 75 -5.43 -23.48 2.64
N HIS A 76 -4.40 -24.08 2.02
CA HIS A 76 -4.18 -25.52 1.97
C HIS A 76 -2.77 -25.94 2.39
N GLY A 77 -2.38 -25.57 3.61
CA GLY A 77 -1.49 -26.40 4.44
C GLY A 77 -2.18 -27.70 4.85
N SER A 78 -2.56 -28.54 3.87
CA SER A 78 -3.08 -29.89 4.11
C SER A 78 -2.03 -30.66 4.89
N SER A 79 -2.36 -31.02 6.13
CA SER A 79 -1.60 -31.95 6.93
C SER A 79 -1.24 -33.19 6.10
N HIS A 80 0.04 -33.33 5.75
CA HIS A 80 0.57 -34.61 5.33
C HIS A 80 1.30 -35.23 6.51
N ARG A 81 0.54 -36.07 7.21
CA ARG A 81 0.87 -37.22 8.08
C ARG A 81 2.31 -37.37 8.58
#